data_AF-A0A5Q2F9Q0-F1
#
_entry.id   AF-A0A5Q2F9Q0-F1
#
_cell.length_a   1.000
_cell.length_b   1.000
_cell.length_c   1.000
_cell.angle_alpha   90.00
_cell.angle_beta   90.00
_cell.angle_gamma   90.00
#
_symmetry.space_group_name_H-M   'P 1'
#
loop_
_entity.id
_entity.type
_entity.pdbx_description
1 polymer ?
#
loop_
_entity_poly.entity_id
_entity_poly.type
_entity_poly.pdbx_seq_one_letter_code
_entity_poly.pdbx_strand_id
1 'polypeptide(L)'
;MVKRVLIGVAIGVGLAIVSQILLLGISMLAGAVGLHVYESAPTAAASDPAWVQSMNLLFLLTAIPMLIVTYVVGLLMRVAGLGDGAVLGVTWAVVVLLVFVVIGLGNGTIAILTTLGAWVFFAAVLVCPVLAGLRPRPARAARAV
;
A
#
# COMPACT_ATOMS: atom_id res chain seq x y z
N MET A 1 -14.10 18.90 -9.51
CA MET A 1 -13.08 17.85 -9.73
C MET A 1 -11.89 17.99 -8.79
N VAL A 2 -11.25 19.16 -8.71
CA VAL A 2 -10.07 19.42 -7.85
C VAL A 2 -10.23 18.94 -6.40
N LYS A 3 -11.35 19.25 -5.72
CA LYS A 3 -11.61 18.80 -4.35
C LYS A 3 -11.55 17.27 -4.17
N ARG A 4 -12.03 16.50 -5.14
CA ARG A 4 -12.02 15.03 -5.08
C ARG A 4 -10.59 14.47 -5.23
N VAL A 5 -9.81 15.08 -6.12
CA VAL A 5 -8.40 14.73 -6.33
C VAL A 5 -7.58 15.01 -5.07
N LEU A 6 -7.75 16.20 -4.46
CA LEU A 6 -7.05 16.56 -3.22
C LEU A 6 -7.34 15.59 -2.07
N ILE A 7 -8.60 15.17 -1.91
CA ILE A 7 -8.96 14.16 -0.89
C ILE A 7 -8.29 12.82 -1.21
N GLY A 8 -8.30 12.39 -2.48
CA GLY A 8 -7.62 11.16 -2.90
C GLY A 8 -6.12 11.19 -2.62
N VAL A 9 -5.46 12.33 -2.85
CA VAL A 9 -4.05 12.53 -2.53
C VAL A 9 -3.80 12.50 -1.03
N ALA A 10 -4.59 13.21 -0.23
CA ALA A 10 -4.43 13.21 1.23
C ALA A 10 -4.58 11.80 1.82
N ILE A 11 -5.53 11.01 1.31
CA ILE A 11 -5.70 9.61 1.71
C ILE A 11 -4.49 8.77 1.25
N GLY A 12 -4.03 8.95 0.02
CA GLY A 12 -2.82 8.29 -0.48
C GLY A 12 -1.59 8.56 0.40
N VAL A 13 -1.41 9.79 0.86
CA VAL A 13 -0.32 10.16 1.78
C VAL A 13 -0.52 9.48 3.13
N GLY A 14 -1.73 9.48 3.68
CA GLY A 14 -2.05 8.76 4.92
C GLY A 14 -1.77 7.25 4.82
N LEU A 15 -2.15 6.63 3.70
CA LEU A 15 -1.85 5.24 3.39
C LEU A 15 -0.34 4.97 3.31
N ALA A 16 0.43 5.88 2.71
CA ALA A 16 1.88 5.77 2.68
C ALA A 16 2.47 5.80 4.09
N ILE A 17 2.02 6.71 4.96
CA ILE A 17 2.47 6.78 6.36
C ILE A 17 2.11 5.48 7.10
N VAL A 18 0.87 5.00 6.97
CA VAL A 18 0.42 3.74 7.56
C VAL A 18 1.29 2.58 7.10
N SER A 19 1.64 2.52 5.81
CA SER A 19 2.50 1.45 5.29
C SER A 19 3.91 1.46 5.88
N GLN A 20 4.48 2.64 6.17
CA GLN A 20 5.78 2.74 6.84
C GLN A 20 5.71 2.23 8.28
N ILE A 21 4.63 2.55 9.00
CA ILE A 21 4.40 2.05 10.36
C ILE A 21 4.22 0.52 10.33
N LEU A 22 3.48 -0.01 9.37
CA LEU A 22 3.29 -1.45 9.22
C LEU A 22 4.60 -2.16 8.89
N LEU A 23 5.40 -1.63 7.97
CA LEU A 23 6.73 -2.16 7.64
C LEU A 23 7.63 -2.21 8.87
N LEU A 24 7.66 -1.13 9.67
CA LEU A 24 8.42 -1.07 10.91
C LEU A 24 7.93 -2.10 11.95
N GLY A 25 6.61 -2.21 12.12
CA GLY A 25 6.03 -3.19 13.05
C GLY A 25 6.35 -4.62 12.63
N ILE A 26 6.25 -4.93 11.33
CA ILE A 26 6.55 -6.25 10.80
C ILE A 26 8.05 -6.55 10.86
N SER A 27 8.93 -5.58 10.62
CA SER A 27 10.38 -5.79 10.78
C SER A 27 10.77 -6.11 12.22
N MET A 28 10.14 -5.46 13.21
CA MET A 28 10.35 -5.77 14.63
C MET A 28 9.85 -7.17 15.00
N LEU A 29 8.65 -7.54 14.53
CA LEU A 29 8.09 -8.88 14.75
C LEU A 29 8.93 -9.97 14.08
N ALA A 30 9.40 -9.73 12.85
CA ALA A 30 10.27 -10.64 12.12
C ALA A 30 11.58 -10.89 12.88
N GLY A 31 12.22 -9.84 13.40
CA GLY A 31 13.39 -9.98 14.26
C GLY A 31 13.11 -10.82 15.52
N ALA A 32 11.93 -10.64 16.14
CA ALA A 32 11.54 -11.39 17.34
C ALA A 32 11.32 -12.89 17.10
N VAL A 33 10.95 -13.30 15.87
CA VAL A 33 10.79 -14.72 15.49
C VAL A 33 12.04 -15.31 14.84
N GLY A 34 13.18 -14.62 14.93
CA GLY A 34 14.47 -15.10 14.41
C GLY A 34 14.66 -14.92 12.90
N LEU A 35 13.81 -14.15 12.23
CA LEU A 35 14.05 -13.78 10.83
C LEU A 35 15.06 -12.65 10.76
N HIS A 36 16.15 -12.86 10.02
CA HIS A 36 17.11 -11.80 9.76
C HIS A 36 16.54 -10.77 8.78
N VAL A 37 16.27 -9.59 9.31
CA VAL A 37 15.87 -8.40 8.56
C VAL A 37 17.08 -7.51 8.42
N TYR A 38 17.47 -7.20 7.18
CA TYR A 38 18.51 -6.22 6.93
C TYR A 38 17.95 -4.80 7.14
N GLU A 39 18.66 -4.00 7.95
CA GLU A 39 18.27 -2.63 8.29
C GLU A 39 18.56 -1.61 7.17
N SER A 40 19.53 -1.92 6.30
CA SER A 40 19.88 -1.12 5.12
C SER A 40 20.31 -2.04 3.98
N ALA A 41 20.32 -1.52 2.75
CA ALA A 41 20.95 -2.21 1.64
C ALA A 41 22.48 -2.21 1.87
N PRO A 42 23.16 -3.37 2.03
CA PRO A 42 24.61 -3.42 1.87
C PRO A 42 25.06 -2.68 0.59
N THR A 43 26.27 -2.15 0.57
CA THR A 43 26.81 -1.37 -0.55
C THR A 43 26.88 -2.16 -1.88
N ALA A 44 26.73 -3.49 -1.85
CA ALA A 44 26.59 -4.40 -2.99
C ALA A 44 25.23 -5.14 -3.06
N ALA A 45 24.20 -4.69 -2.33
CA ALA A 45 23.04 -5.50 -1.94
C ALA A 45 21.91 -5.66 -2.94
N ALA A 46 21.86 -4.85 -3.99
CA ALA A 46 20.85 -5.04 -5.03
C ALA A 46 20.95 -6.44 -5.67
N SER A 47 22.10 -7.12 -5.51
CA SER A 47 22.35 -8.50 -5.94
C SER A 47 22.45 -9.53 -4.82
N ASP A 48 22.36 -9.16 -3.53
CA ASP A 48 22.42 -10.13 -2.44
C ASP A 48 21.07 -10.89 -2.34
N PRO A 49 21.03 -12.20 -2.63
CA PRO A 49 19.79 -12.96 -2.62
C PRO A 49 19.11 -12.99 -1.25
N ALA A 50 19.89 -12.98 -0.15
CA ALA A 50 19.33 -12.99 1.19
C ALA A 50 18.64 -11.67 1.53
N TRP A 51 19.23 -10.54 1.12
CA TRP A 51 18.63 -9.22 1.28
C TRP A 51 17.33 -9.09 0.47
N VAL A 52 17.36 -9.51 -0.81
CA VAL A 52 16.19 -9.50 -1.69
C VAL A 52 15.07 -10.39 -1.13
N GLN A 53 15.40 -11.56 -0.60
CA GLN A 53 14.43 -12.47 0.02
C GLN A 53 13.78 -11.85 1.27
N SER A 54 14.57 -11.24 2.16
CA SER A 54 14.03 -10.56 3.35
C SER A 54 13.10 -9.41 2.98
N MET A 55 13.46 -8.59 1.99
CA MET A 55 12.59 -7.52 1.49
C MET A 55 11.30 -8.08 0.89
N ASN A 56 11.37 -9.10 0.03
CA ASN A 56 10.18 -9.75 -0.53
C ASN A 56 9.22 -10.21 0.59
N LEU A 57 9.75 -10.84 1.64
CA LEU A 57 8.96 -11.35 2.74
C LEU A 57 8.32 -10.20 3.55
N LEU A 58 9.07 -9.14 3.88
CA LEU A 58 8.53 -7.98 4.58
C LEU A 58 7.39 -7.31 3.81
N PHE A 59 7.57 -7.07 2.51
CA PHE A 59 6.53 -6.47 1.68
C PHE A 59 5.32 -7.38 1.53
N LEU A 60 5.52 -8.69 1.37
CA LEU A 60 4.44 -9.66 1.28
C LEU A 60 3.60 -9.70 2.57
N LEU A 61 4.27 -9.75 3.72
CA LEU A 61 3.61 -9.71 5.02
C LEU A 61 2.89 -8.38 5.25
N THR A 62 3.44 -7.27 4.77
CA THR A 62 2.82 -5.93 4.85
C THR A 62 1.65 -5.77 3.89
N ALA A 63 1.65 -6.47 2.75
CA ALA A 63 0.59 -6.39 1.77
C ALA A 63 -0.77 -6.81 2.35
N ILE A 64 -0.79 -7.79 3.26
CA ILE A 64 -2.02 -8.28 3.90
C ILE A 64 -2.72 -7.20 4.75
N PRO A 65 -2.11 -6.61 5.79
CA PRO A 65 -2.73 -5.53 6.55
C PRO A 65 -3.00 -4.31 5.67
N MET A 66 -2.15 -4.03 4.68
CA MET A 66 -2.39 -2.93 3.76
C MET A 66 -3.66 -3.13 2.94
N LEU A 67 -3.87 -4.34 2.42
CA LEU A 67 -5.10 -4.74 1.71
C LEU A 67 -6.33 -4.48 2.58
N ILE A 68 -6.28 -4.89 3.85
CA ILE A 68 -7.37 -4.67 4.81
C ILE A 68 -7.63 -3.17 4.98
N VAL A 69 -6.59 -2.38 5.23
CA VAL A 69 -6.71 -0.93 5.43
C VAL A 69 -7.28 -0.24 4.20
N THR A 70 -6.70 -0.47 3.02
CA THR A 70 -7.15 0.17 1.78
C THR A 70 -8.56 -0.25 1.41
N TYR A 71 -8.93 -1.49 1.70
CA TYR A 71 -10.30 -1.95 1.51
C TYR A 71 -11.28 -1.26 2.45
N VAL A 72 -10.98 -1.19 3.75
CA VAL A 72 -11.81 -0.51 4.74
C VAL A 72 -11.96 0.97 4.39
N VAL A 73 -10.88 1.65 4.00
CA VAL A 73 -10.95 3.05 3.55
C VAL A 73 -11.83 3.19 2.30
N GLY A 74 -11.69 2.30 1.31
CA GLY A 74 -12.55 2.27 0.14
C GLY A 74 -14.04 2.10 0.48
N LEU A 75 -14.36 1.22 1.45
CA LEU A 75 -15.73 1.05 1.95
C LEU A 75 -16.25 2.30 2.64
N LEU A 76 -15.45 2.93 3.51
CA LEU A 76 -15.81 4.14 4.23
C LEU A 76 -16.07 5.32 3.28
N MET A 77 -15.32 5.39 2.18
CA MET A 77 -15.51 6.40 1.14
C MET A 77 -16.75 6.19 0.28
N ARG A 78 -17.42 5.03 0.39
CA ARG A 78 -18.63 4.69 -0.39
C ARG A 78 -18.41 4.88 -1.89
N VAL A 79 -17.33 4.32 -2.44
CA VAL A 79 -17.00 4.39 -3.87
C VAL A 79 -18.22 4.05 -4.75
N ALA A 80 -18.50 4.87 -5.76
CA ALA A 80 -19.79 4.82 -6.48
C ALA A 80 -19.83 3.87 -7.67
N GLY A 81 -18.78 3.09 -7.89
CA GLY A 81 -18.72 2.06 -8.93
C GLY A 81 -17.28 1.69 -9.28
N LEU A 82 -17.13 0.77 -10.23
CA LEU A 82 -15.85 0.26 -10.71
C LEU A 82 -14.90 1.36 -11.21
N GLY A 83 -15.40 2.27 -12.04
CA GLY A 83 -14.58 3.36 -12.62
C GLY A 83 -14.04 4.30 -11.55
N ASP A 84 -14.88 4.71 -10.60
CA ASP A 84 -14.46 5.55 -9.48
C ASP A 84 -13.46 4.82 -8.57
N GLY A 85 -13.65 3.51 -8.39
CA GLY A 85 -12.71 2.65 -7.66
C GLY A 85 -11.35 2.57 -8.35
N ALA A 86 -11.32 2.38 -9.67
CA ALA A 86 -10.07 2.34 -10.43
C ALA A 86 -9.30 3.66 -10.35
N VAL A 87 -9.99 4.80 -10.50
CA VAL A 87 -9.35 6.13 -10.39
C VAL A 87 -8.76 6.35 -9.00
N LEU A 88 -9.48 5.98 -7.93
CA LEU A 88 -8.97 6.09 -6.56
C LEU A 88 -7.80 5.13 -6.31
N GLY A 89 -7.90 3.88 -6.75
CA GLY A 89 -6.83 2.88 -6.62
C GLY A 89 -5.54 3.33 -7.30
N VAL A 90 -5.63 3.84 -8.53
CA VAL A 90 -4.47 4.40 -9.24
C VAL A 90 -3.92 5.63 -8.50
N THR A 91 -4.79 6.54 -8.05
CA THR A 91 -4.36 7.73 -7.31
C THR A 91 -3.58 7.34 -6.06
N TRP A 92 -4.09 6.40 -5.26
CA TRP A 92 -3.43 5.96 -4.04
C TRP A 92 -2.13 5.22 -4.34
N ALA A 93 -2.12 4.29 -5.30
CA ALA A 93 -0.92 3.57 -5.69
C ALA A 93 0.19 4.51 -6.16
N VAL A 94 -0.14 5.51 -6.98
CA VAL A 94 0.82 6.52 -7.43
C VAL A 94 1.36 7.34 -6.26
N VAL A 95 0.51 7.81 -5.36
CA VAL A 95 0.96 8.61 -4.20
C VAL A 95 1.85 7.78 -3.28
N VAL A 96 1.46 6.53 -2.98
CA VAL A 96 2.27 5.64 -2.15
C VAL A 96 3.61 5.36 -2.84
N LEU A 97 3.61 5.06 -4.14
CA LEU A 97 4.85 4.85 -4.91
C LEU A 97 5.75 6.08 -4.86
N LEU A 98 5.21 7.28 -5.06
CA LEU A 98 5.98 8.53 -5.00
C LEU A 98 6.60 8.74 -3.61
N VAL A 99 5.85 8.45 -2.53
CA VAL A 99 6.38 8.54 -1.17
C VAL A 99 7.51 7.53 -0.96
N PHE A 100 7.37 6.30 -1.45
CA PHE A 100 8.43 5.28 -1.38
C PHE A 100 9.67 5.67 -2.20
N VAL A 101 9.49 6.28 -3.37
CA VAL A 101 10.61 6.78 -4.18
C VAL A 101 11.32 7.92 -3.45
N VAL A 102 10.60 8.88 -2.88
CA VAL A 102 11.20 10.00 -2.14
C VAL A 102 11.97 9.51 -0.91
N ILE A 103 11.38 8.59 -0.13
CA ILE A 103 12.05 7.96 1.01
C ILE A 103 13.24 7.10 0.54
N GLY A 104 13.06 6.35 -0.55
CA GLY A 104 14.06 5.45 -1.11
C GLY A 104 15.26 6.17 -1.70
N LEU A 105 15.07 7.34 -2.29
CA LEU A 105 16.13 8.24 -2.76
C LEU A 105 16.99 8.76 -1.60
N GLY A 106 16.38 8.99 -0.42
CA GLY A 106 17.10 9.40 0.79
C GLY A 106 17.95 8.29 1.42
N ASN A 107 17.62 7.01 1.17
CA ASN A 107 18.24 5.85 1.81
C ASN A 107 18.97 4.89 0.84
N GLY A 108 19.13 5.26 -0.43
CA GLY A 108 19.78 4.39 -1.44
C GLY A 108 18.99 3.11 -1.77
N THR A 109 17.70 3.06 -1.41
CA THR A 109 16.87 1.85 -1.38
C THR A 109 15.95 1.68 -2.60
N ILE A 110 16.25 2.35 -3.72
CA ILE A 110 15.50 2.17 -4.99
C ILE A 110 15.46 0.69 -5.43
N ALA A 111 16.47 -0.11 -5.05
CA ALA A 111 16.52 -1.55 -5.26
C ALA A 111 15.31 -2.31 -4.67
N ILE A 112 14.60 -1.75 -3.70
CA ILE A 112 13.38 -2.35 -3.16
C ILE A 112 12.28 -2.43 -4.23
N LEU A 113 12.22 -1.47 -5.16
CA LEU A 113 11.20 -1.45 -6.24
C LEU A 113 11.41 -2.56 -7.28
N THR A 114 12.54 -3.25 -7.26
CA THR A 114 12.78 -4.44 -8.11
C THR A 114 12.31 -5.74 -7.45
N THR A 115 11.86 -5.68 -6.20
CA THR A 115 11.40 -6.87 -5.45
C THR A 115 9.93 -7.20 -5.77
N LEU A 116 9.63 -8.49 -5.94
CA LEU A 116 8.26 -8.97 -6.22
C LEU A 116 7.29 -8.61 -5.09
N GLY A 117 7.75 -8.65 -3.84
CA GLY A 117 6.95 -8.28 -2.68
C GLY A 117 6.43 -6.83 -2.77
N ALA A 118 7.27 -5.88 -3.21
CA ALA A 118 6.84 -4.49 -3.37
C ALA A 118 5.71 -4.36 -4.41
N TRP A 119 5.78 -5.11 -5.51
CA TRP A 119 4.71 -5.13 -6.52
C TRP A 119 3.39 -5.72 -5.99
N VAL A 120 3.45 -6.79 -5.19
CA VAL A 120 2.28 -7.36 -4.53
C VAL A 120 1.65 -6.35 -3.56
N PHE A 121 2.50 -5.62 -2.83
CA PHE A 121 2.05 -4.53 -1.95
C PHE A 121 1.35 -3.40 -2.73
N PHE A 122 1.91 -2.93 -3.84
CA PHE A 122 1.25 -1.92 -4.68
C PHE A 122 -0.05 -2.42 -5.31
N ALA A 123 -0.09 -3.68 -5.73
CA ALA A 123 -1.30 -4.32 -6.24
C ALA A 123 -2.41 -4.35 -5.18
N ALA A 124 -2.08 -4.62 -3.91
CA ALA A 124 -3.04 -4.58 -2.81
C ALA A 124 -3.67 -3.18 -2.66
N VAL A 125 -2.85 -2.11 -2.73
CA VAL A 125 -3.34 -0.73 -2.66
C VAL A 125 -4.26 -0.38 -3.84
N LEU A 126 -3.96 -0.89 -5.02
CA LEU A 126 -4.72 -0.61 -6.25
C LEU A 126 -6.04 -1.37 -6.34
N VAL A 127 -6.06 -2.65 -5.96
CA VAL A 127 -7.22 -3.55 -6.16
C VAL A 127 -8.33 -3.26 -5.15
N CYS A 128 -8.00 -2.84 -3.94
CA CYS A 128 -8.99 -2.65 -2.87
C CYS A 128 -10.09 -1.63 -3.16
N PRO A 129 -9.82 -0.44 -3.73
CA PRO A 129 -10.86 0.52 -4.11
C PRO A 129 -11.78 0.01 -5.21
N VAL A 130 -11.25 -0.82 -6.12
CA VAL A 130 -12.03 -1.48 -7.17
C VAL A 130 -12.99 -2.49 -6.56
N LEU A 131 -12.52 -3.33 -5.63
CA LEU A 131 -13.36 -4.28 -4.89
C LEU A 131 -14.41 -3.58 -4.03
N ALA A 132 -14.07 -2.45 -3.40
CA ALA A 132 -15.03 -1.65 -2.65
C ALA A 132 -16.13 -1.06 -3.56
N GLY A 133 -15.77 -0.64 -4.78
CA GLY A 133 -16.70 -0.16 -5.80
C GLY A 133 -17.60 -1.23 -6.42
N LEU A 134 -17.25 -2.52 -6.29
CA LEU A 134 -18.05 -3.66 -6.75
C LEU A 134 -19.17 -4.05 -5.78
N ARG A 135 -19.08 -3.65 -4.50
CA ARG A 135 -20.09 -4.06 -3.53
C ARG A 135 -21.44 -3.38 -3.83
N PRO A 136 -22.54 -4.16 -3.91
CA PRO A 136 -23.87 -3.59 -4.01
C PRO A 136 -24.07 -2.66 -2.82
N ARG A 137 -24.37 -1.39 -3.08
CA ARG A 137 -24.81 -0.50 -2.01
C ARG A 137 -26.10 -1.11 -1.45
N PRO A 138 -26.27 -1.17 -0.11
CA PRO A 138 -27.60 -1.37 0.42
C PRO A 138 -28.44 -0.27 -0.23
N ALA A 139 -29.42 -0.68 -1.04
CA ALA A 139 -30.42 0.23 -1.57
C ALA A 139 -30.80 1.10 -0.39
N ARG A 140 -30.66 2.43 -0.50
CA ARG A 140 -31.19 3.33 0.52
C ARG A 140 -32.61 2.85 0.74
N ALA A 141 -32.83 2.16 1.86
CA ALA A 141 -34.13 1.66 2.21
C ALA A 141 -35.04 2.87 2.11
N ALA A 142 -36.03 2.75 1.24
CA ALA A 142 -37.16 3.64 1.10
C ALA A 142 -37.32 4.57 2.31
N ARG A 143 -36.78 5.78 2.21
CA ARG A 143 -36.95 6.88 3.16
C ARG A 143 -36.69 8.16 2.34
N ALA A 144 -37.68 9.00 2.07
CA ALA A 144 -39.03 9.10 2.58
C ALA A 144 -39.90 9.79 1.52
N VAL A 145 -41.21 9.60 1.67
CA VAL A 145 -42.34 10.00 0.81
C VAL A 145 -42.76 8.92 -0.19
#